data_AF-A0A814NGU9-F1
#
_entry.id   AF-A0A814NGU9-F1
#
_cell.length_a   1.000
_cell.length_b   1.000
_cell.length_c   1.000
_cell.angle_alpha   90.00
_cell.angle_beta   90.00
_cell.angle_gamma   90.00
#
_symmetry.space_group_name_H-M   'P 1'
#
loop_
_entity.id
_entity.type
_entity.pdbx_description
1 polymer ?
#
loop_
_entity_poly.entity_id
_entity_poly.type
_entity_poly.pdbx_seq_one_letter_code
_entity_poly.pdbx_strand_id
1 'polypeptide(L)'
;HDEALVLSQRVIGLYTLRINASAFQLNKFARRAVSQLTETFDSDLYEDFLNTWGTHIITRSLLGGMIEERATVPRYSRISDEARFAHCIPFSDPGPISSNCTYYTNQIRVISKRLLGGNVEINNKHQWRKTLAGGPALLQILEMVPWSDFVTDNAVKQNLITIIRYRQRYFDSIQADSAELVDSRLQSCITGAQTIINSLYKSLSIPSPFLRACCINNSDFALVL
;
A
#
# COMPACT_ATOMS: atom_id res chain seq x y z
N HIS A 1 -5.57 25.88 -1.59
CA HIS A 1 -6.65 25.15 -0.92
C HIS A 1 -6.09 23.80 -0.51
N ASP A 2 -5.70 23.68 0.75
CA ASP A 2 -5.02 22.47 1.23
C ASP A 2 -6.08 21.44 1.65
N GLU A 3 -6.21 20.39 0.85
CA GLU A 3 -7.06 19.24 1.13
C GLU A 3 -6.20 18.08 1.65
N ALA A 4 -6.74 17.31 2.59
CA ALA A 4 -6.17 16.06 3.06
C ALA A 4 -7.00 14.88 2.50
N LEU A 5 -6.32 13.77 2.23
CA LEU A 5 -6.95 12.53 1.75
C LEU A 5 -7.29 11.64 2.94
N VAL A 6 -8.53 11.16 3.00
CA VAL A 6 -8.95 10.12 3.94
C VAL A 6 -9.33 8.86 3.17
N LEU A 7 -8.94 7.71 3.71
CA LEU A 7 -9.07 6.41 3.11
C LEU A 7 -9.86 5.47 4.03
N SER A 8 -10.85 4.78 3.48
CA SER A 8 -11.48 3.62 4.13
C SER A 8 -11.25 2.38 3.30
N GLN A 9 -10.62 1.38 3.91
CA GLN A 9 -10.38 0.08 3.29
C GLN A 9 -11.12 -0.99 4.09
N ARG A 10 -12.01 -1.71 3.40
CA ARG A 10 -12.76 -2.83 3.98
C ARG A 10 -12.35 -4.12 3.30
N VAL A 11 -11.54 -4.89 4.02
CA VAL A 11 -10.94 -6.14 3.57
C VAL A 11 -11.90 -7.29 3.83
N ILE A 12 -12.12 -8.13 2.82
CA ILE A 12 -12.83 -9.40 2.90
C ILE A 12 -11.82 -10.49 2.56
N GLY A 13 -11.17 -11.04 3.58
CA GLY A 13 -10.24 -12.13 3.41
C GLY A 13 -10.96 -13.43 3.06
N LEU A 14 -10.49 -14.14 2.03
CA LEU A 14 -10.97 -15.48 1.70
C LEU A 14 -9.96 -16.54 2.10
N TYR A 15 -8.72 -16.41 1.63
CA TYR A 15 -7.69 -17.42 1.81
C TYR A 15 -6.34 -16.76 2.08
N THR A 16 -5.52 -17.44 2.87
CA THR A 16 -4.08 -17.14 2.95
C THR A 16 -3.36 -18.13 2.05
N LEU A 17 -2.67 -17.64 1.03
CA LEU A 17 -1.79 -18.47 0.22
C LEU A 17 -0.41 -18.49 0.86
N ARG A 18 0.17 -19.67 0.98
CA ARG A 18 1.54 -19.86 1.43
C ARG A 18 2.24 -20.85 0.50
N ILE A 19 3.36 -20.41 -0.06
CA ILE A 19 4.25 -21.25 -0.85
C ILE A 19 5.20 -21.94 0.11
N ASN A 20 5.31 -23.27 -0.01
CA ASN A 20 6.32 -24.01 0.72
C ASN A 20 7.69 -23.78 0.06
N ALA A 21 8.58 -23.04 0.73
CA ALA A 21 9.91 -22.71 0.22
C ALA A 21 10.75 -23.96 -0.14
N SER A 22 10.58 -25.07 0.58
CA SER A 22 11.31 -26.33 0.33
C SER A 22 10.87 -27.08 -0.93
N ALA A 23 9.66 -26.80 -1.42
CA ALA A 23 9.07 -27.44 -2.61
C ALA A 23 8.87 -26.45 -3.76
N PHE A 24 9.26 -25.18 -3.58
CA PHE A 24 9.04 -24.15 -4.58
C PHE A 24 10.02 -24.32 -5.73
N GLN A 25 9.47 -24.41 -6.94
CA GLN A 25 10.25 -24.42 -8.17
C GLN A 25 9.83 -23.22 -9.01
N LEU A 26 10.82 -22.43 -9.42
CA LEU A 26 10.60 -21.36 -10.39
C LEU A 26 9.96 -21.93 -11.65
N ASN A 27 8.97 -21.25 -12.22
CA ASN A 27 8.39 -21.66 -13.49
C ASN A 27 9.42 -21.53 -14.64
N LYS A 28 9.12 -22.12 -15.81
CA LYS A 28 10.06 -22.14 -16.95
C LYS A 28 10.51 -20.74 -17.41
N PHE A 29 9.65 -19.72 -17.29
CA PHE A 29 9.96 -18.36 -17.72
C PHE A 29 10.88 -17.67 -16.72
N ALA A 30 10.58 -17.78 -15.42
CA ALA A 30 11.41 -17.28 -14.35
C ALA A 30 12.81 -17.91 -14.37
N ARG A 31 12.90 -19.24 -14.56
CA ARG A 31 14.20 -19.92 -14.71
C ARG A 31 14.99 -19.40 -15.90
N ARG A 32 14.33 -19.19 -17.05
CA ARG A 32 14.97 -18.64 -18.25
C ARG A 32 15.44 -17.21 -18.02
N ALA A 33 14.67 -16.38 -17.33
CA ALA A 33 15.06 -15.01 -17.01
C ALA A 33 16.31 -14.98 -16.13
N VAL A 34 16.32 -15.78 -15.05
CA VAL A 34 17.49 -15.91 -14.16
C VAL A 34 18.72 -16.41 -14.93
N SER A 35 18.55 -17.36 -15.86
CA SER A 35 19.68 -17.88 -16.63
C SER A 35 20.26 -16.90 -17.66
N GLN A 36 19.64 -15.73 -17.88
CA GLN A 36 20.23 -14.67 -18.70
C GLN A 36 21.14 -13.73 -17.89
N LEU A 37 21.10 -13.80 -16.56
CA LEU A 37 21.99 -13.01 -15.72
C LEU A 37 23.42 -13.53 -15.81
N THR A 38 24.37 -12.60 -15.85
CA THR A 38 25.81 -12.89 -16.02
C THR A 38 26.55 -12.86 -14.70
N GLU A 39 27.62 -13.66 -14.57
CA GLU A 39 28.49 -13.63 -13.39
C GLU A 39 29.20 -12.27 -13.22
N THR A 40 29.59 -11.64 -14.33
CA THR A 40 30.09 -10.25 -14.34
C THR A 40 28.93 -9.30 -14.08
N PHE A 41 29.12 -8.37 -13.15
CA PHE A 41 28.11 -7.38 -12.81
C PHE A 41 27.93 -6.37 -13.94
N ASP A 42 26.74 -6.39 -14.52
CA ASP A 42 26.23 -5.41 -15.49
C ASP A 42 25.02 -4.74 -14.84
N SER A 43 25.12 -3.45 -14.51
CA SER A 43 24.05 -2.75 -13.79
C SER A 43 22.75 -2.73 -14.59
N ASP A 44 22.83 -2.56 -15.91
CA ASP A 44 21.67 -2.32 -16.75
C ASP A 44 20.89 -3.63 -16.93
N LEU A 45 21.59 -4.73 -17.17
CA LEU A 45 20.99 -6.07 -17.26
C LEU A 45 20.24 -6.45 -15.96
N TYR A 46 20.85 -6.17 -14.80
CA TYR A 46 20.27 -6.52 -13.51
C TYR A 46 19.12 -5.58 -13.14
N GLU A 47 19.20 -4.29 -13.46
CA GLU A 47 18.09 -3.35 -13.32
C GLU A 47 16.90 -3.73 -14.21
N ASP A 48 17.13 -4.10 -15.46
CA ASP A 48 16.09 -4.58 -16.37
C ASP A 48 15.39 -5.83 -15.85
N PHE A 49 16.16 -6.77 -15.28
CA PHE A 49 15.61 -7.93 -14.61
C PHE A 49 14.70 -7.52 -13.45
N LEU A 50 15.16 -6.65 -12.56
CA LEU A 50 14.37 -6.20 -11.40
C LEU A 50 13.18 -5.32 -11.77
N ASN A 51 13.25 -4.57 -12.87
CA ASN A 51 12.11 -3.81 -13.43
C ASN A 51 11.02 -4.73 -13.96
N THR A 52 11.41 -5.88 -14.51
CA THR A 52 10.47 -6.82 -15.13
C THR A 52 9.86 -7.78 -14.11
N TRP A 53 10.64 -8.23 -13.13
CA TRP A 53 10.27 -9.34 -12.23
C TRP A 53 10.14 -8.93 -10.76
N GLY A 54 10.33 -7.65 -10.47
CA GLY A 54 10.38 -7.13 -9.10
C GLY A 54 11.63 -7.56 -8.34
N THR A 55 11.73 -7.15 -7.08
CA THR A 55 12.88 -7.44 -6.22
C THR A 55 12.72 -8.72 -5.40
N HIS A 56 11.48 -9.14 -5.15
CA HIS A 56 11.14 -10.27 -4.29
C HIS A 56 10.03 -11.12 -4.90
N ILE A 57 10.01 -12.40 -4.52
CA ILE A 57 8.91 -13.32 -4.79
C ILE A 57 8.02 -13.38 -3.55
N ILE A 58 6.72 -13.18 -3.75
CA ILE A 58 5.72 -13.29 -2.67
C ILE A 58 5.57 -14.77 -2.29
N THR A 59 5.91 -15.12 -1.06
CA THR A 59 5.79 -16.49 -0.53
C THR A 59 4.58 -16.67 0.37
N ARG A 60 4.02 -15.57 0.89
CA ARG A 60 2.78 -15.61 1.66
C ARG A 60 1.93 -14.37 1.41
N SER A 61 0.64 -14.58 1.18
CA SER A 61 -0.29 -13.48 0.90
C SER A 61 -1.71 -13.74 1.38
N LEU A 62 -2.44 -12.65 1.60
CA LEU A 62 -3.88 -12.66 1.81
C LEU A 62 -4.59 -12.38 0.49
N LEU A 63 -5.48 -13.29 0.08
CA LEU A 63 -6.31 -13.18 -1.11
C LEU A 63 -7.78 -12.96 -0.71
N GLY A 64 -8.49 -12.12 -1.47
CA GLY A 64 -9.93 -11.92 -1.28
C GLY A 64 -10.48 -10.71 -2.03
N GLY A 65 -11.33 -9.93 -1.36
CA GLY A 65 -11.87 -8.68 -1.91
C GLY A 65 -11.61 -7.47 -1.04
N MET A 66 -11.58 -6.28 -1.63
CA MET A 66 -11.53 -5.03 -0.87
C MET A 66 -12.49 -3.99 -1.45
N ILE A 67 -13.16 -3.27 -0.56
CA ILE A 67 -13.86 -2.03 -0.90
C ILE A 67 -12.98 -0.89 -0.39
N GLU A 68 -12.48 -0.08 -1.31
CA GLU A 68 -11.69 1.11 -1.00
C GLU A 68 -12.52 2.35 -1.30
N GLU A 69 -12.63 3.26 -0.35
CA GLU A 69 -13.28 4.56 -0.51
C GLU A 69 -12.31 5.67 -0.14
N ARG A 70 -12.28 6.72 -0.95
CA ARG A 70 -11.42 7.88 -0.77
C ARG A 70 -12.26 9.13 -0.67
N ALA A 71 -11.92 9.99 0.28
CA ALA A 71 -12.55 11.29 0.45
C ALA A 71 -11.50 12.38 0.64
N THR A 72 -11.83 13.60 0.21
CA THR A 72 -11.03 14.79 0.54
C THR A 72 -11.69 15.56 1.66
N VAL A 73 -10.85 16.10 2.56
CA VAL A 73 -11.27 16.86 3.73
C VAL A 73 -10.40 18.13 3.83
N PRO A 74 -10.95 19.29 4.24
CA PRO A 74 -10.13 20.49 4.40
C PRO A 74 -9.08 20.30 5.48
N ARG A 75 -7.81 20.60 5.21
CA ARG A 75 -6.71 20.41 6.17
C ARG A 75 -6.88 21.23 7.46
N TYR A 76 -7.59 22.36 7.38
CA TYR A 76 -7.85 23.26 8.51
C TYR A 76 -9.20 23.01 9.21
N SER A 77 -9.88 21.89 8.93
CA SER A 77 -11.07 21.54 9.70
C SER A 77 -10.70 21.42 11.17
N ARG A 78 -11.37 22.18 12.04
CA ARG A 78 -11.19 22.10 13.50
C ARG A 78 -11.75 20.76 13.98
N ILE A 79 -10.94 19.71 13.87
CA ILE A 79 -11.26 18.38 14.39
C ILE A 79 -10.94 18.43 15.89
N SER A 80 -11.97 18.57 16.71
CA SER A 80 -11.84 18.50 18.18
C SER A 80 -11.84 17.05 18.69
N ASP A 81 -12.32 16.10 17.88
CA ASP A 81 -12.46 14.68 18.20
C ASP A 81 -12.30 13.85 16.93
N GLU A 82 -11.14 13.21 16.79
CA GLU A 82 -10.77 12.39 15.61
C GLU A 82 -11.64 11.14 15.46
N ALA A 83 -11.98 10.49 16.57
CA ALA A 83 -12.79 9.27 16.54
C ALA A 83 -14.19 9.60 16.02
N ARG A 84 -14.77 10.71 16.50
CA ARG A 84 -16.05 11.21 16.02
C ARG A 84 -15.99 11.68 14.56
N PHE A 85 -14.92 12.36 14.18
CA PHE A 85 -14.70 12.80 12.79
C PHE A 85 -14.69 11.61 11.84
N ALA A 86 -13.95 10.54 12.16
CA ALA A 86 -13.89 9.33 11.35
C ALA A 86 -15.26 8.65 11.18
N HIS A 87 -16.12 8.70 12.22
CA HIS A 87 -17.49 8.17 12.15
C HIS A 87 -18.44 9.03 11.29
N CYS A 88 -18.12 10.31 11.10
CA CYS A 88 -18.94 11.23 10.32
C CYS A 88 -18.57 11.29 8.83
N ILE A 89 -17.57 10.52 8.40
CA ILE A 89 -17.19 10.44 6.99
C ILE A 89 -18.26 9.64 6.23
N PRO A 90 -18.85 10.18 5.15
CA PRO A 90 -20.00 9.57 4.46
C PRO A 90 -19.59 8.42 3.52
N PHE A 91 -18.81 7.46 4.02
CA PHE A 91 -18.51 6.22 3.31
C PHE A 91 -19.72 5.28 3.29
N SER A 92 -19.76 4.34 2.35
CA SER A 92 -20.98 3.58 2.01
C SER A 92 -21.48 2.57 3.07
N ASP A 93 -20.90 2.49 4.27
CA ASP A 93 -21.52 1.91 5.49
C ASP A 93 -20.99 2.67 6.71
N PRO A 94 -21.51 3.86 7.02
CA PRO A 94 -21.30 4.41 8.35
C PRO A 94 -22.15 3.56 9.31
N GLY A 95 -21.66 3.31 10.51
CA GLY A 95 -22.56 2.92 11.61
C GLY A 95 -23.69 3.97 11.78
N PRO A 96 -24.65 3.78 12.70
CA PRO A 96 -25.70 4.76 12.92
C PRO A 96 -25.11 6.16 13.09
N ILE A 97 -25.42 7.05 12.14
CA ILE A 97 -24.87 8.40 12.07
C ILE A 97 -25.35 9.15 13.32
N SER A 98 -24.41 9.62 14.14
CA SER A 98 -24.77 10.48 15.27
C SER A 98 -25.43 11.75 14.74
N SER A 99 -26.42 12.29 15.46
CA SER A 99 -27.19 13.48 15.09
C SER A 99 -26.36 14.77 14.88
N ASN A 100 -25.04 14.71 15.03
CA ASN A 100 -24.14 15.85 14.97
C ASN A 100 -22.97 15.63 13.99
N CYS A 101 -23.22 14.92 12.88
CA CYS A 101 -22.25 14.75 11.78
C CYS A 101 -22.38 15.79 10.66
N THR A 102 -23.45 16.60 10.65
CA THR A 102 -23.78 17.56 9.57
C THR A 102 -22.66 18.56 9.30
N TYR A 103 -21.97 19.04 10.34
CA TYR A 103 -20.85 19.97 10.20
C TYR A 103 -19.69 19.36 9.39
N TYR A 104 -19.37 18.09 9.65
CA TYR A 104 -18.27 17.39 9.00
C TYR A 104 -18.65 16.88 7.61
N THR A 105 -19.85 16.30 7.44
CA THR A 105 -20.30 15.77 6.14
C THR A 105 -20.34 16.84 5.05
N ASN A 106 -20.69 18.08 5.39
CA ASN A 106 -20.74 19.18 4.41
C ASN A 106 -19.36 19.61 3.91
N GLN A 107 -18.30 19.27 4.62
CA GLN A 107 -16.92 19.60 4.26
C GLN A 107 -16.21 18.45 3.55
N ILE A 108 -16.78 17.25 3.57
CA ILE A 108 -16.13 16.05 3.07
C ILE A 108 -16.70 15.70 1.70
N ARG A 109 -15.81 15.48 0.74
CA ARG A 109 -16.19 14.99 -0.59
C ARG A 109 -15.65 13.59 -0.80
N VAL A 110 -16.52 12.59 -0.93
CA VAL A 110 -16.10 11.27 -1.41
C VAL A 110 -15.77 11.40 -2.89
N ILE A 111 -14.52 11.11 -3.23
CA ILE A 111 -13.97 11.29 -4.59
C ILE A 111 -13.83 9.98 -5.33
N SER A 112 -13.77 8.85 -4.63
CA SER A 112 -13.62 7.54 -5.27
C SER A 112 -14.18 6.43 -4.40
N LYS A 113 -14.71 5.42 -5.07
CA LYS A 113 -15.07 4.12 -4.51
C LYS A 113 -14.66 3.05 -5.49
N ARG A 114 -13.78 2.16 -5.04
CA ARG A 114 -13.20 1.09 -5.85
C ARG A 114 -13.47 -0.26 -5.21
N LEU A 115 -13.79 -1.23 -6.05
CA LEU A 115 -13.84 -2.64 -5.70
C LEU A 115 -12.57 -3.32 -6.22
N LEU A 116 -12.02 -4.23 -5.44
CA LEU A 116 -10.86 -5.06 -5.78
C LEU A 116 -11.22 -6.52 -5.58
N GLY A 117 -10.93 -7.35 -6.57
CA GLY A 117 -11.36 -8.75 -6.59
C GLY A 117 -12.84 -8.91 -6.95
N GLY A 118 -13.22 -10.13 -7.34
CA GLY A 118 -14.52 -10.47 -7.89
C GLY A 118 -14.79 -9.77 -9.22
N ASN A 119 -16.06 -9.79 -9.64
CA ASN A 119 -16.52 -9.02 -10.79
C ASN A 119 -16.83 -7.57 -10.36
N VAL A 120 -15.90 -6.66 -10.63
CA VAL A 120 -15.98 -5.24 -10.25
C VAL A 120 -17.09 -4.45 -10.97
N GLU A 121 -17.67 -5.00 -12.04
CA GLU A 121 -18.78 -4.38 -12.77
C GLU A 121 -20.12 -4.50 -12.01
N ILE A 122 -20.19 -5.37 -11.01
CA ILE A 122 -21.40 -5.55 -10.19
C ILE A 122 -21.50 -4.42 -9.16
N ASN A 123 -22.39 -3.47 -9.43
CA ASN A 123 -22.64 -2.31 -8.56
C ASN A 123 -23.27 -2.65 -7.19
N ASN A 124 -23.94 -3.82 -7.08
CA ASN A 124 -24.51 -4.28 -5.82
C ASN A 124 -23.45 -4.98 -4.95
N LYS A 125 -23.09 -4.39 -3.80
CA LYS A 125 -22.08 -4.94 -2.88
C LYS A 125 -22.35 -6.40 -2.47
N HIS A 126 -23.60 -6.77 -2.20
CA HIS A 126 -23.93 -8.14 -1.77
C HIS A 126 -23.76 -9.15 -2.90
N GLN A 127 -24.10 -8.78 -4.14
CA GLN A 127 -23.88 -9.62 -5.31
C GLN A 127 -22.39 -9.69 -5.67
N TRP A 128 -21.67 -8.57 -5.64
CA TRP A 128 -20.23 -8.52 -5.85
C TRP A 128 -19.48 -9.47 -4.90
N ARG A 129 -19.83 -9.45 -3.60
CA ARG A 129 -19.25 -10.35 -2.59
C ARG A 129 -19.35 -11.84 -2.97
N LYS A 130 -20.44 -12.26 -3.61
CA LYS A 130 -20.64 -13.64 -4.06
C LYS A 130 -19.67 -14.05 -5.18
N THR A 131 -19.11 -13.09 -5.91
CA THR A 131 -18.15 -13.35 -7.00
C THR A 131 -16.70 -13.44 -6.56
N LEU A 132 -16.39 -13.06 -5.30
CA LEU A 132 -15.02 -12.99 -4.80
C LEU A 132 -14.29 -14.33 -4.85
N ALA A 133 -14.99 -15.43 -4.59
CA ALA A 133 -14.40 -16.76 -4.65
C ALA A 133 -13.94 -17.16 -6.06
N GLY A 134 -14.59 -16.62 -7.11
CA GLY A 134 -14.27 -16.92 -8.51
C GLY A 134 -13.14 -16.06 -9.09
N GLY A 135 -12.72 -14.99 -8.39
CA GLY A 135 -11.68 -14.09 -8.87
C GLY A 135 -11.11 -13.21 -7.77
N PRO A 136 -10.48 -13.76 -6.73
CA PRO A 136 -9.95 -12.96 -5.63
C PRO A 136 -8.77 -12.10 -6.09
N ALA A 137 -8.60 -10.95 -5.44
CA ALA A 137 -7.43 -10.09 -5.59
C ALA A 137 -6.40 -10.36 -4.49
N LEU A 138 -5.14 -10.03 -4.79
CA LEU A 138 -4.07 -9.91 -3.81
C LEU A 138 -4.32 -8.68 -2.92
N LEU A 139 -4.60 -8.89 -1.64
CA LEU A 139 -4.93 -7.81 -0.70
C LEU A 139 -3.73 -7.38 0.13
N GLN A 140 -2.92 -8.35 0.56
CA GLN A 140 -1.76 -8.08 1.41
C GLN A 140 -0.65 -9.09 1.14
N ILE A 141 0.58 -8.58 1.05
CA ILE A 141 1.80 -9.38 1.05
C ILE A 141 2.21 -9.55 2.52
N LEU A 142 2.28 -10.80 2.97
CA LEU A 142 2.61 -11.14 4.36
C LEU A 142 4.08 -11.58 4.48
N GLU A 143 4.61 -12.19 3.43
CA GLU A 143 5.98 -12.68 3.37
C GLU A 143 6.47 -12.65 1.92
N MET A 144 7.73 -12.26 1.75
CA MET A 144 8.41 -12.24 0.46
C MET A 144 9.88 -12.59 0.63
N VAL A 145 10.46 -13.22 -0.38
CA VAL A 145 11.84 -13.71 -0.38
C VAL A 145 12.58 -13.11 -1.59
N PRO A 146 13.81 -12.59 -1.42
CA PRO A 146 14.52 -11.95 -2.52
C PRO A 146 14.86 -12.95 -3.62
N TRP A 147 14.94 -12.46 -4.87
CA TRP A 147 15.30 -13.30 -6.03
C TRP A 147 16.64 -14.05 -5.85
N SER A 148 17.58 -13.47 -5.10
CA SER A 148 18.88 -14.05 -4.77
C SER A 148 18.81 -15.45 -4.12
N ASP A 149 17.70 -15.77 -3.45
CA ASP A 149 17.54 -17.06 -2.76
C ASP A 149 17.12 -18.19 -3.71
N PHE A 150 16.72 -17.84 -4.93
CA PHE A 150 16.34 -18.78 -5.98
C PHE A 150 17.42 -18.96 -7.06
N VAL A 151 18.60 -18.36 -6.85
CA VAL A 151 19.75 -18.47 -7.75
C VAL A 151 20.81 -19.36 -7.11
N THR A 152 21.28 -20.35 -7.88
CA THR A 152 22.32 -21.28 -7.45
C THR A 152 23.73 -20.75 -7.67
N ASP A 153 23.93 -19.94 -8.71
CA ASP A 153 25.21 -19.32 -9.01
C ASP A 153 25.56 -18.24 -7.97
N ASN A 154 26.74 -18.35 -7.36
CA ASN A 154 27.11 -17.46 -6.25
C ASN A 154 27.44 -16.04 -6.73
N ALA A 155 28.02 -15.87 -7.92
CA ALA A 155 28.34 -14.54 -8.46
C ALA A 155 27.05 -13.79 -8.80
N VAL A 156 26.14 -14.43 -9.54
CA VAL A 156 24.82 -13.86 -9.87
C VAL A 156 24.02 -13.56 -8.61
N LYS A 157 24.09 -14.44 -7.59
CA LYS A 157 23.46 -14.21 -6.29
C LYS A 157 23.97 -12.94 -5.61
N GLN A 158 25.30 -12.73 -5.54
CA GLN A 158 25.87 -11.53 -4.93
C GLN A 158 25.54 -10.26 -5.72
N ASN A 159 25.53 -10.36 -7.05
CA ASN A 159 25.13 -9.26 -7.93
C ASN A 159 23.67 -8.85 -7.68
N LEU A 160 22.74 -9.81 -7.60
CA LEU A 160 21.33 -9.57 -7.24
C LEU A 160 21.20 -8.92 -5.85
N ILE A 161 21.91 -9.43 -4.85
CA ILE A 161 21.90 -8.85 -3.49
C ILE A 161 22.35 -7.39 -3.54
N THR A 162 23.38 -7.09 -4.32
CA THR A 162 23.96 -5.75 -4.44
C THR A 162 22.96 -4.79 -5.06
N ILE A 163 22.37 -5.14 -6.20
CA ILE A 163 21.43 -4.25 -6.90
C ILE A 163 20.10 -4.08 -6.14
N ILE A 164 19.60 -5.13 -5.46
CA ILE A 164 18.39 -5.04 -4.63
C ILE A 164 18.62 -4.07 -3.47
N ARG A 165 19.78 -4.15 -2.80
CA ARG A 165 20.14 -3.21 -1.72
C ARG A 165 20.30 -1.79 -2.22
N TYR A 166 20.87 -1.61 -3.42
CA TYR A 166 20.98 -0.30 -4.04
C TYR A 166 19.60 0.34 -4.23
N ARG A 167 18.64 -0.38 -4.83
CA ARG A 167 17.26 0.09 -4.99
C ARG A 167 16.58 0.41 -3.66
N GLN A 168 16.71 -0.48 -2.67
CA GLN A 168 16.13 -0.26 -1.34
C GLN A 168 16.61 1.06 -0.74
N ARG A 169 17.92 1.31 -0.75
CA ARG A 169 18.50 2.57 -0.25
C ARG A 169 18.01 3.80 -1.01
N TYR A 170 17.90 3.70 -2.34
CA TYR A 170 17.39 4.78 -3.18
C TYR A 170 15.94 5.13 -2.84
N PHE A 171 15.07 4.13 -2.66
CA PHE A 171 13.70 4.37 -2.25
C PHE A 171 13.58 4.86 -0.80
N ASP A 172 14.41 4.35 0.10
CA ASP A 172 14.46 4.80 1.49
C ASP A 172 14.87 6.28 1.57
N SER A 173 15.82 6.75 0.75
CA SER A 173 16.21 8.16 0.70
C SER A 173 15.09 9.05 0.16
N ILE A 174 14.43 8.64 -0.93
CA ILE A 174 13.27 9.39 -1.46
C ILE A 174 12.16 9.48 -0.41
N GLN A 175 11.92 8.41 0.34
CA GLN A 175 10.91 8.39 1.39
C GLN A 175 11.30 9.28 2.58
N ALA A 176 12.58 9.33 2.94
CA ALA A 176 13.09 10.21 3.98
C ALA A 176 12.93 11.69 3.59
N ASP A 177 13.34 12.05 2.37
CA ASP A 177 13.22 13.42 1.84
C ASP A 177 11.74 13.87 1.79
N SER A 178 10.86 12.96 1.37
CA SER A 178 9.42 13.21 1.35
C SER A 178 8.84 13.40 2.75
N ALA A 179 9.33 12.65 3.74
CA ALA A 179 8.90 12.79 5.14
C ALA A 179 9.37 14.12 5.74
N GLU A 180 10.59 14.57 5.44
CA GLU A 180 11.12 15.86 5.87
C GLU A 180 10.38 17.04 5.23
N LEU A 181 10.00 16.92 3.95
CA LEU A 181 9.16 17.91 3.27
C LEU A 181 7.75 18.00 3.87
N VAL A 182 7.20 16.87 4.34
CA VAL A 182 5.91 16.86 5.05
C VAL A 182 6.05 17.50 6.43
N ASP A 183 7.11 17.20 7.18
CA ASP A 183 7.32 17.73 8.53
C ASP A 183 7.57 19.24 8.54
N SER A 184 8.37 19.77 7.60
CA SER A 184 8.58 21.21 7.42
C SER A 184 7.29 21.97 7.05
N ARG A 185 6.40 21.35 6.25
CA ARG A 185 5.08 21.90 5.94
C ARG A 185 4.13 21.83 7.12
N LEU A 186 4.18 20.77 7.92
CA LEU A 186 3.40 20.67 9.16
C LEU A 186 3.85 21.73 10.18
N GLN A 187 5.15 21.96 10.35
CA GLN A 187 5.69 23.01 11.23
C GLN A 187 5.21 24.41 10.83
N SER A 188 5.07 24.69 9.53
CA SER A 188 4.49 25.95 9.05
C SER A 188 3.01 26.15 9.41
N CYS A 189 2.28 25.07 9.73
CA CYS A 189 0.91 25.10 10.24
C CYS A 189 0.83 25.15 11.77
N ILE A 190 1.94 24.88 12.49
CA ILE A 190 1.98 24.70 13.95
C ILE A 190 2.26 26.01 14.71
N THR A 191 2.54 27.13 14.05
CA THR A 191 2.61 28.46 14.70
C THR A 191 1.26 28.97 15.25
N GLY A 192 0.20 28.15 15.26
CA GLY A 192 -1.09 28.45 15.88
C GLY A 192 -1.68 27.41 16.85
N ALA A 193 -1.11 26.22 17.06
CA ALA A 193 -1.63 25.25 18.05
C ALA A 193 -0.67 24.06 18.29
N GLN A 194 0.24 24.19 19.25
CA GLN A 194 1.16 23.13 19.68
C GLN A 194 0.49 22.22 20.73
N THR A 195 -0.07 21.06 20.35
CA THR A 195 -0.11 19.87 21.27
C THR A 195 -0.54 18.48 20.73
N ILE A 196 -0.88 18.23 19.45
CA ILE A 196 -1.73 17.03 19.15
C ILE A 196 -1.11 15.91 18.29
N ILE A 197 0.08 16.06 17.70
CA ILE A 197 0.55 15.07 16.69
C ILE A 197 1.09 13.75 17.28
N ASN A 198 1.44 13.68 18.57
CA ASN A 198 2.11 12.49 19.14
C ASN A 198 1.19 11.32 19.50
N SER A 199 -0.13 11.45 19.47
CA SER A 199 -1.06 10.37 19.90
C SER A 199 -1.42 9.35 18.82
N LEU A 200 -1.25 9.67 17.54
CA LEU A 200 -1.69 8.83 16.40
C LEU A 200 -0.77 7.64 16.09
N TYR A 201 0.46 7.59 16.64
CA TYR A 201 1.39 6.50 16.37
C TYR A 201 1.24 5.28 17.28
N LYS A 202 0.43 5.36 18.37
CA LYS A 202 0.46 4.35 19.44
C LYS A 202 -0.72 3.36 19.48
N SER A 203 -1.78 3.55 18.70
CA SER A 203 -3.01 2.74 18.81
C SER A 203 -3.23 1.72 17.68
N LEU A 204 -2.40 1.71 16.64
CA LEU A 204 -2.45 0.69 15.58
C LEU A 204 -1.23 -0.22 15.67
N SER A 205 -1.35 -1.24 16.51
CA SER A 205 -0.40 -2.36 16.62
C SER A 205 -0.39 -3.18 15.33
N ILE A 206 0.17 -2.64 14.25
CA ILE A 206 0.44 -3.37 13.01
C ILE A 206 1.92 -3.15 12.68
N PRO A 207 2.80 -4.14 12.92
CA PRO A 207 4.17 -4.07 12.48
C PRO A 207 4.20 -4.38 10.97
N SER A 208 4.15 -3.34 10.14
CA SER A 208 4.50 -3.42 8.71
C SER A 208 4.72 -2.00 8.16
N PRO A 209 5.79 -1.74 7.38
CA PRO A 209 6.17 -0.39 6.94
C PRO A 209 5.21 0.24 5.91
N PHE A 210 4.10 -0.40 5.56
CA PHE A 210 3.21 0.01 4.46
C PHE A 210 2.00 0.85 4.88
N LEU A 211 1.77 1.09 6.18
CA LEU A 211 0.70 1.97 6.65
C LEU A 211 1.28 3.25 7.26
N ARG A 212 1.79 4.14 6.38
CA ARG A 212 1.88 5.56 6.70
C ARG A 212 0.67 6.25 6.11
N ALA A 213 0.01 7.09 6.91
CA ALA A 213 -0.96 8.05 6.41
C ALA A 213 -0.28 8.89 5.31
N CYS A 214 -0.66 8.62 4.07
CA CYS A 214 -0.07 9.26 2.91
C CYS A 214 -0.84 10.56 2.63
N CYS A 215 -0.26 11.69 3.03
CA CYS A 215 -0.58 12.98 2.42
C CYS A 215 0.06 12.99 1.01
N ILE A 216 -0.59 12.37 0.03
CA ILE A 216 -0.12 12.39 -1.35
C ILE A 216 -0.72 13.62 -2.04
N ASN A 217 0.14 14.57 -2.42
CA ASN A 217 -0.18 15.56 -3.44
C ASN A 217 -0.30 14.84 -4.80
N ASN A 218 -1.29 15.25 -5.59
CA ASN A 218 -1.48 14.81 -6.98
C ASN A 218 -0.18 14.95 -7.80
N SER A 219 0.45 13.82 -8.05
CA SER A 219 1.31 13.57 -9.20
C SER A 219 1.48 12.05 -9.31
N ASP A 220 1.30 11.55 -10.52
CA ASP A 220 1.21 10.14 -10.89
C ASP A 220 2.21 9.23 -10.16
N PHE A 221 1.70 8.27 -9.39
CA PHE A 221 2.47 7.12 -8.94
C PHE A 221 1.89 5.87 -9.57
N ALA A 222 2.55 5.42 -10.64
CA ALA A 222 2.40 4.06 -11.14
C ALA A 222 3.08 3.13 -10.13
N LEU A 223 2.28 2.36 -9.40
CA LEU A 223 2.78 1.18 -8.71
C LEU A 223 3.01 0.12 -9.79
N VAL A 224 4.24 0.02 -10.29
CA VAL A 224 4.64 -1.12 -11.13
C VAL A 224 4.90 -2.29 -10.19
N LEU A 225 4.07 -3.33 -10.34
CA LEU A 225 4.27 -4.64 -9.71
C LEU A 225 5.47 -5.36 -10.34
#